data_AF-A0A1I3QS42-F1
#
_entry.id   AF-A0A1I3QS42-F1
#
_cell.length_a   1.000
_cell.length_b   1.000
_cell.length_c   1.000
_cell.angle_alpha   90.00
_cell.angle_beta   90.00
_cell.angle_gamma   90.00
#
_symmetry.space_group_name_H-M   'P 1'
#
loop_
_entity.id
_entity.type
_entity.pdbx_description
1 polymer ?
#
loop_
_entity_poly.entity_id
_entity_poly.type
_entity_poly.pdbx_seq_one_letter_code
_entity_poly.pdbx_strand_id
1 'polypeptide(L)'
;MTGPISQEEWERQRGASIDTVPAMVDETGVEGILLPYQARAVALLERKGTDVLVVEKSRRIGLTWGLAAYAVLRAAREKAAGGMDVMYISYSREMTREFVDACAMWARA
;
A
#
# COMPACT_ATOMS: atom_id res chain seq x y z
N MET A 1 -26.45 14.36 16.02
CA MET A 1 -25.79 14.03 14.74
C MET A 1 -24.51 14.85 14.68
N THR A 2 -23.35 14.20 14.67
CA THR A 2 -22.06 14.88 14.48
C THR A 2 -22.03 15.44 13.06
N GLY A 3 -21.76 16.73 12.92
CA GLY A 3 -21.62 17.37 11.60
C GLY A 3 -20.39 16.84 10.84
N PRO A 4 -20.23 17.19 9.55
CA PRO A 4 -19.05 16.83 8.79
C PRO A 4 -17.79 17.39 9.46
N ILE A 5 -16.77 16.54 9.61
CA ILE A 5 -15.47 16.93 10.18
C ILE A 5 -14.75 17.93 9.26
N SER A 6 -13.93 18.80 9.85
CA SER A 6 -13.11 19.73 9.07
C SER A 6 -12.03 18.99 8.27
N GLN A 7 -11.47 19.64 7.25
CA GLN A 7 -10.38 19.05 6.45
C GLN A 7 -9.16 18.72 7.31
N GLU A 8 -8.79 19.61 8.24
CA GLU A 8 -7.68 19.42 9.16
C GLU A 8 -7.91 18.22 10.08
N GLU A 9 -9.14 18.07 10.57
CA GLU A 9 -9.53 16.97 11.45
C GLU A 9 -9.56 15.63 10.72
N TRP A 10 -9.97 15.63 9.45
CA TRP A 10 -9.87 14.47 8.58
C TRP A 10 -8.40 14.08 8.28
N GLU A 11 -7.53 15.06 7.99
CA GLU A 11 -6.10 14.82 7.77
C GLU A 11 -5.43 14.24 9.03
N ARG A 12 -5.76 14.77 10.21
CA ARG A 12 -5.28 14.25 11.50
C ARG A 12 -5.73 12.82 11.76
N GLN A 13 -7.02 12.53 11.55
CA GLN A 13 -7.56 11.18 11.72
C GLN A 13 -6.94 10.17 10.74
N ARG A 14 -6.68 10.60 9.49
CA ARG A 14 -6.02 9.74 8.50
C ARG A 14 -4.59 9.42 8.93
N GLY A 15 -3.82 10.41 9.37
CA GLY A 15 -2.46 10.20 9.89
C GLY A 15 -2.45 9.20 11.04
N ALA A 16 -3.28 9.42 12.06
CA ALA A 16 -3.38 8.51 13.21
C ALA A 16 -3.75 7.07 12.82
N SER A 17 -4.66 6.91 11.85
CA SER A 17 -5.07 5.58 11.36
C SER A 17 -3.93 4.83 10.66
N ILE A 18 -3.07 5.56 9.95
CA ILE A 18 -1.94 4.99 9.22
C ILE A 18 -0.82 4.57 10.17
N ASP A 19 -0.52 5.38 11.18
CA ASP A 19 0.56 5.09 12.13
C ASP A 19 0.23 3.96 13.11
N THR A 20 -1.02 3.49 13.15
CA THR A 20 -1.43 2.36 14.00
C THR A 20 -0.81 1.04 13.54
N VAL A 21 -0.60 0.85 12.22
CA VAL A 21 -0.15 -0.43 11.68
C VAL A 21 1.30 -0.75 12.05
N PRO A 22 2.29 0.16 11.90
CA PRO A 22 3.66 -0.09 12.37
C PRO A 22 3.72 -0.51 13.84
N ALA A 23 2.98 0.19 14.72
CA ALA A 23 2.93 -0.15 16.14
C ALA A 23 2.41 -1.58 16.41
N MET A 24 1.40 -2.03 15.67
CA MET A 24 0.92 -3.42 15.79
C MET A 24 1.95 -4.43 15.30
N VAL A 25 2.70 -4.12 14.25
CA VAL A 25 3.73 -5.02 13.69
C VAL A 25 4.88 -5.22 14.68
N ASP A 26 5.30 -4.16 15.37
CA ASP A 26 6.32 -4.25 16.43
C ASP A 26 5.91 -5.23 17.55
N GLU A 27 4.60 -5.36 17.82
CA GLU A 27 4.06 -6.26 18.84
C GLU A 27 3.86 -7.70 18.33
N THR A 28 3.39 -7.89 17.08
CA THR A 28 2.97 -9.20 16.57
C THR A 28 3.98 -9.89 15.64
N GLY A 29 4.99 -9.16 15.17
CA GLY A 29 5.92 -9.62 14.13
C GLY A 29 5.38 -9.46 12.71
N VAL A 30 6.25 -9.72 11.72
CA VAL A 30 6.01 -9.45 10.29
C VAL A 30 5.49 -10.65 9.49
N GLU A 31 5.44 -11.84 10.10
CA GLU A 31 5.00 -13.05 9.41
C GLU A 31 3.50 -12.99 9.09
N GLY A 32 3.15 -13.25 7.82
CA GLY A 32 1.75 -13.26 7.39
C GLY A 32 1.07 -11.88 7.38
N ILE A 33 1.85 -10.78 7.38
CA ILE A 33 1.33 -9.41 7.38
C ILE A 33 0.41 -9.12 6.18
N LEU A 34 0.69 -9.76 5.03
CA LEU A 34 -0.19 -9.71 3.85
C LEU A 34 -1.17 -10.88 3.87
N LEU A 35 -2.44 -10.58 3.58
CA LEU A 35 -3.43 -11.62 3.35
C LEU A 35 -3.02 -12.49 2.14
N PRO A 36 -3.38 -13.78 2.11
CA PRO A 36 -2.90 -14.71 1.07
C PRO A 36 -3.12 -14.23 -0.37
N TYR A 37 -4.25 -13.56 -0.64
CA TYR A 37 -4.53 -13.03 -1.98
C TYR A 37 -3.73 -11.76 -2.32
N GLN A 38 -3.33 -10.97 -1.33
CA GLN A 38 -2.46 -9.81 -1.51
C GLN A 38 -1.05 -10.30 -1.82
N ALA A 39 -0.53 -11.24 -1.02
CA ALA A 39 0.75 -11.90 -1.26
C ALA A 39 0.80 -12.57 -2.65
N ARG A 40 -0.29 -13.22 -3.08
CA ARG A 40 -0.39 -13.80 -4.43
C ARG A 40 -0.24 -12.76 -5.53
N ALA A 41 -0.88 -11.59 -5.39
CA ALA A 41 -0.76 -10.52 -6.39
C ALA A 41 0.69 -9.99 -6.48
N VAL A 42 1.35 -9.81 -5.34
CA VAL A 42 2.77 -9.42 -5.26
C VAL A 42 3.68 -10.47 -5.93
N ALA A 43 3.47 -11.75 -5.63
CA ALA A 43 4.24 -12.83 -6.22
C ALA A 43 4.07 -12.92 -7.75
N LEU A 44 2.86 -12.64 -8.25
CA LEU A 44 2.61 -12.60 -9.70
C LEU A 44 3.33 -11.43 -10.37
N LEU A 45 3.45 -10.27 -9.72
CA LEU A 45 4.19 -9.12 -10.25
C LEU A 45 5.71 -9.39 -10.33
N GLU A 46 6.27 -10.16 -9.40
CA GLU A 46 7.69 -10.55 -9.42
C GLU A 46 7.99 -11.74 -10.35
N ARG A 47 6.95 -12.41 -10.86
CA ARG A 47 7.13 -13.60 -11.68
C ARG A 47 7.74 -13.25 -13.03
N LYS A 48 8.85 -13.91 -13.37
CA LYS A 48 9.47 -13.81 -14.69
C LYS A 48 8.45 -14.10 -15.80
N GLY A 49 8.35 -13.18 -16.76
CA GLY A 49 7.42 -13.26 -17.90
C GLY A 49 6.04 -12.62 -17.63
N THR A 50 5.83 -11.99 -16.48
CA THR A 50 4.64 -11.16 -16.23
C THR A 50 4.98 -9.70 -16.50
N ASP A 51 4.70 -9.23 -17.72
CA ASP A 51 4.88 -7.82 -18.09
C ASP A 51 3.67 -6.96 -17.68
N VAL A 52 2.48 -7.57 -17.65
CA VAL A 52 1.22 -6.93 -17.27
C VAL A 52 0.40 -7.89 -16.41
N LEU A 53 -0.03 -7.40 -15.24
CA LEU A 53 -0.98 -8.11 -14.38
C LEU A 53 -2.32 -7.36 -14.36
N VAL A 54 -3.38 -8.06 -14.73
CA VAL A 54 -4.77 -7.57 -14.60
C VAL A 54 -5.45 -8.35 -13.48
N VAL A 55 -6.07 -7.64 -12.54
CA VAL A 55 -6.73 -8.25 -11.38
C VAL A 55 -8.19 -7.85 -11.34
N GLU A 56 -9.08 -8.80 -11.58
CA GLU A 56 -10.49 -8.65 -11.19
C GLU A 56 -10.59 -8.76 -9.67
N LYS A 57 -11.20 -7.76 -9.04
CA LYS A 57 -11.30 -7.71 -7.58
C LYS A 57 -12.66 -7.20 -7.12
N SER A 58 -13.07 -7.66 -5.95
CA SER A 58 -14.20 -7.12 -5.20
C SER A 58 -13.82 -5.81 -4.46
N ARG A 59 -14.80 -5.22 -3.77
CA ARG A 59 -14.62 -4.00 -2.96
C ARG A 59 -14.16 -4.37 -1.54
N ARG A 60 -13.44 -3.44 -0.89
CA ARG A 60 -13.02 -3.53 0.52
C ARG A 60 -12.14 -4.73 0.88
N ILE A 61 -11.25 -5.14 -0.02
CA ILE A 61 -10.28 -6.24 0.21
C ILE A 61 -8.86 -5.74 0.50
N GLY A 62 -8.63 -4.44 0.66
CA GLY A 62 -7.29 -3.92 0.96
C GLY A 62 -6.19 -4.23 -0.07
N LEU A 63 -6.51 -4.61 -1.31
CA LEU A 63 -5.49 -4.98 -2.30
C LEU A 63 -4.51 -3.82 -2.57
N THR A 64 -5.00 -2.59 -2.55
CA THR A 64 -4.20 -1.37 -2.66
C THR A 64 -3.08 -1.33 -1.61
N TRP A 65 -3.36 -1.74 -0.38
CA TRP A 65 -2.38 -1.73 0.70
C TRP A 65 -1.26 -2.76 0.49
N GLY A 66 -1.61 -3.96 0.01
CA GLY A 66 -0.61 -4.96 -0.38
C GLY A 66 0.22 -4.55 -1.61
N LEU A 67 -0.38 -3.86 -2.57
CA LEU A 67 0.35 -3.31 -3.73
C LEU A 67 1.24 -2.13 -3.35
N ALA A 68 0.88 -1.34 -2.34
CA ALA A 68 1.74 -0.29 -1.80
C ALA A 68 3.02 -0.89 -1.20
N ALA A 69 2.92 -2.03 -0.49
CA ALA A 69 4.09 -2.76 0.02
C ALA A 69 5.04 -3.16 -1.13
N TYR A 70 4.48 -3.74 -2.20
CA TYR A 70 5.25 -4.08 -3.40
C TYR A 70 5.90 -2.85 -4.04
N ALA A 71 5.15 -1.75 -4.17
CA ALA A 71 5.66 -0.53 -4.78
C ALA A 71 6.88 0.02 -4.03
N VAL A 72 6.81 0.09 -2.70
CA VAL A 72 7.92 0.54 -1.85
C VAL A 72 9.12 -0.39 -1.98
N LEU A 73 8.90 -1.71 -1.87
CA LEU A 73 9.98 -2.68 -1.99
C LEU A 73 10.63 -2.65 -3.37
N ARG A 74 9.85 -2.47 -4.44
CA ARG A 74 10.37 -2.39 -5.81
C ARG A 74 11.19 -1.11 -6.03
N ALA A 75 10.72 0.02 -5.50
CA ALA A 75 11.41 1.30 -5.59
C ALA A 75 12.69 1.34 -4.73
N ALA A 76 12.71 0.66 -3.58
CA ALA A 76 13.86 0.64 -2.66
C ALA A 76 15.00 -0.30 -3.10
N ARG A 77 14.74 -1.23 -4.02
CA ARG A 77 15.75 -2.19 -4.50
C ARG A 77 16.85 -1.51 -5.30
N GLU A 78 18.04 -2.10 -5.25
CA GLU A 78 19.10 -1.76 -6.20
C GLU A 78 18.69 -2.09 -7.64
N LYS A 79 19.19 -1.32 -8.60
CA LYS A 79 18.94 -1.58 -10.03
C LYS A 79 19.37 -3.00 -10.46
N ALA A 80 20.45 -3.52 -9.89
CA ALA A 80 20.93 -4.88 -10.16
C ALA A 80 19.94 -5.97 -9.68
N ALA A 81 19.16 -5.68 -8.63
CA ALA A 81 18.08 -6.52 -8.12
C ALA A 81 16.72 -6.20 -8.80
N GLY A 82 16.73 -5.44 -9.89
CA GLY A 82 15.55 -5.04 -10.64
C GLY A 82 14.81 -3.82 -10.08
N GLY A 83 15.40 -3.08 -9.14
CA GLY A 83 14.78 -1.87 -8.61
C GLY A 83 14.49 -0.82 -9.67
N MET A 84 13.33 -0.17 -9.55
CA MET A 84 12.85 0.84 -10.50
C MET A 84 11.80 1.74 -9.87
N ASP A 85 11.61 2.92 -10.47
CA ASP A 85 10.56 3.86 -10.07
C ASP A 85 9.17 3.23 -10.26
N VAL A 86 8.25 3.56 -9.34
CA VAL A 86 6.86 3.09 -9.40
C VAL A 86 5.92 4.27 -9.57
N MET A 87 5.10 4.20 -10.62
CA MET A 87 4.11 5.22 -10.95
C MET A 87 2.70 4.74 -10.60
N TYR A 88 1.92 5.57 -9.94
CA TYR A 88 0.52 5.28 -9.61
C TYR A 88 -0.42 6.26 -10.30
N ILE A 89 -1.45 5.72 -10.96
CA ILE A 89 -2.46 6.49 -11.67
C ILE A 89 -3.83 6.08 -11.13
N SER A 90 -4.65 7.07 -10.82
CA SER A 90 -6.06 6.89 -10.48
C SER A 90 -6.89 8.03 -11.06
N TYR A 91 -8.21 7.90 -11.01
CA TYR A 91 -9.11 8.92 -11.56
C TYR A 91 -9.28 10.15 -10.65
N SER A 92 -8.83 10.11 -9.39
CA SER A 92 -8.97 11.21 -8.45
C SER A 92 -7.67 11.50 -7.70
N ARG A 93 -7.40 12.78 -7.45
CA ARG A 93 -6.23 13.21 -6.68
C ARG A 93 -6.22 12.62 -5.26
N GLU A 94 -7.39 12.49 -4.65
CA GLU A 94 -7.55 11.95 -3.29
C GLU A 94 -7.13 10.48 -3.22
N MET A 95 -7.58 9.63 -4.15
CA MET A 95 -7.18 8.22 -4.17
C MET A 95 -5.69 8.04 -4.44
N THR A 96 -5.11 8.88 -5.31
CA THR A 96 -3.66 8.91 -5.51
C THR A 96 -2.93 9.30 -4.23
N ARG A 97 -3.42 10.29 -3.48
CA ARG A 97 -2.84 10.68 -2.20
C ARG A 97 -2.93 9.53 -1.18
N GLU A 98 -4.06 8.84 -1.09
CA GLU A 98 -4.23 7.68 -0.21
C GLU A 98 -3.23 6.55 -0.51
N PHE A 99 -2.96 6.28 -1.80
CA PHE A 99 -1.95 5.29 -2.17
C PHE A 99 -0.55 5.72 -1.74
N VAL A 100 -0.18 6.99 -1.96
CA VAL A 100 1.11 7.54 -1.52
C VAL A 100 1.24 7.51 -0.01
N ASP A 101 0.17 7.83 0.73
CA ASP A 101 0.17 7.76 2.20
C ASP A 101 0.41 6.31 2.69
N ALA A 102 -0.20 5.30 2.02
CA ALA A 102 0.05 3.89 2.32
C ALA A 102 1.49 3.46 1.99
N CYS A 103 2.07 3.94 0.88
CA CYS A 103 3.49 3.72 0.58
C CYS A 103 4.39 4.37 1.62
N ALA A 104 4.07 5.59 2.07
CA ALA A 104 4.86 6.29 3.07
C ALA A 104 4.85 5.56 4.42
N MET A 105 3.75 4.92 4.79
CA MET A 105 3.67 4.03 5.95
C MET A 105 4.63 2.84 5.82
N TRP A 106 4.55 2.11 4.70
CA TRP A 106 5.40 0.95 4.43
C TRP A 106 6.88 1.30 4.35
N ALA A 107 7.22 2.49 3.85
CA ALA A 107 8.60 2.95 3.75
C ALA A 107 9.23 3.31 5.11
N ARG A 108 8.41 3.52 6.15
CA ARG A 108 8.87 3.79 7.52
C ARG A 108 8.97 2.54 8.40
N ALA A 109 8.22 1.49 8.04
CA ALA A 109 8.09 0.25 8.79
C ALA A 109 9.31 -0.66 8.67
#